data_AF-A0A1C5I6G9-F1
#
_entry.id   AF-A0A1C5I6G9-F1
#
_cell.length_a   1.000
_cell.length_b   1.000
_cell.length_c   1.000
_cell.angle_alpha   90.00
_cell.angle_beta   90.00
_cell.angle_gamma   90.00
#
_symmetry.space_group_name_H-M   'P 1'
#
loop_
_entity.id
_entity.type
_entity.pdbx_description
1 polymer ?
#
loop_
_entity_poly.entity_id
_entity_poly.type
_entity_poly.pdbx_seq_one_letter_code
_entity_poly.pdbx_strand_id
1 'polypeptide(L)'
;MRGGEAHAGYLRWWDAYFGLVAVAVAAATLLVDDHRPWRRGLAVGAIAAMAVLHVTAGRKQIRRGAEDGAALTVTLTHLLLYVVAVVSAPFTSWLLFAVVPLIFQLMNVRTGIVLVILANLVIPAVALVEEPQTATANLLIAVITGAASIWVSYWTMRVIRQNVERGQLIDELEASRAEVARLSHDAGISAERARLAGEIHDTLAQGFTSVVTLLQAYDPQLRDERLALAVRTAKENLAEARALVAALAPAALASTSLSDAVRRQADRFTEEAGMPATVRVTGTPRELPTPVEVVLLRAAQEALTNVRRHAHATETEVVLTYDEQRVRLVVHDDGRGLASDHTDGFGLAGMRSRAEQVRGSLTVRGGQPGGTTVELEVPA
;
A
#
# COMPACT_ATOMS: atom_id res chain seq x y z
N MET A 1 13.91 -3.57 4.93
CA MET A 1 15.25 -3.04 5.31
C MET A 1 15.57 -3.23 6.81
N ARG A 2 14.61 -3.09 7.74
CA ARG A 2 14.85 -3.24 9.20
C ARG A 2 15.30 -4.64 9.68
N GLY A 3 14.85 -5.72 9.03
CA GLY A 3 15.25 -7.10 9.41
C GLY A 3 16.74 -7.39 9.25
N GLY A 4 17.42 -6.78 8.27
CA GLY A 4 18.85 -6.95 8.05
C GLY A 4 19.71 -6.21 9.10
N GLU A 5 19.26 -5.04 9.54
CA GLU A 5 19.95 -4.26 10.57
C GLU A 5 19.83 -4.89 11.96
N ALA A 6 18.66 -5.43 12.31
CA ALA A 6 18.45 -6.16 13.56
C ALA A 6 19.32 -7.43 13.63
N HIS A 7 19.42 -8.17 12.52
CA HIS A 7 20.27 -9.36 12.43
C HIS A 7 21.78 -9.01 12.50
N ALA A 8 22.20 -7.91 11.85
CA ALA A 8 23.57 -7.42 11.95
C ALA A 8 23.93 -6.92 13.36
N GLY A 9 22.98 -6.30 14.06
CA GLY A 9 23.12 -5.89 15.46
C GLY A 9 23.32 -7.08 16.40
N TYR A 10 22.49 -8.13 16.26
CA TYR A 10 22.61 -9.37 17.04
C TYR A 10 23.99 -10.03 16.89
N LEU A 11 24.49 -10.15 15.65
CA LEU A 11 25.80 -10.74 15.37
C LEU A 11 26.95 -9.97 16.01
N ARG A 12 26.88 -8.63 16.02
CA ARG A 12 27.88 -7.77 16.68
C ARG A 12 27.90 -7.95 18.20
N TRP A 13 26.73 -8.05 18.82
CA TRP A 13 26.63 -8.34 20.25
C TRP A 13 27.21 -9.72 20.59
N TRP A 14 26.95 -10.72 19.75
CA TRP A 14 27.52 -12.06 19.93
C TRP A 14 29.04 -12.06 19.79
N ASP A 15 29.59 -11.37 18.80
CA ASP A 15 31.03 -11.22 18.63
C ASP A 15 31.70 -10.56 19.84
N ALA A 16 31.06 -9.53 20.41
CA ALA A 16 31.53 -8.87 21.62
C ALA A 16 31.48 -9.82 22.83
N TYR A 17 30.40 -10.59 22.98
CA TYR A 17 30.27 -11.59 24.04
C TYR A 17 31.33 -12.68 23.96
N PHE A 18 31.51 -13.31 22.79
CA PHE A 18 32.50 -14.35 22.58
C PHE A 18 33.92 -13.83 22.88
N GLY A 19 34.25 -12.65 22.34
CA GLY A 19 35.53 -11.99 22.59
C GLY A 19 35.76 -11.68 24.08
N LEU A 20 34.74 -11.16 24.77
CA LEU A 20 34.80 -10.86 26.19
C LEU A 20 35.08 -12.11 27.03
N VAL A 21 34.34 -13.20 26.80
CA VAL A 21 34.55 -14.47 27.52
C VAL A 21 35.94 -15.03 27.22
N ALA A 22 36.37 -15.04 25.96
CA ALA A 22 37.69 -15.53 25.57
C ALA A 22 38.82 -14.75 26.26
N VAL A 23 38.76 -13.41 26.25
CA VAL A 23 39.76 -12.55 26.90
C VAL A 23 39.74 -12.73 28.42
N ALA A 24 38.56 -12.76 29.04
CA ALA A 24 38.42 -12.93 30.48
C ALA A 24 39.00 -14.26 30.96
N VAL A 25 38.67 -15.36 30.26
CA VAL A 25 39.19 -16.70 30.59
C VAL A 25 40.69 -16.80 30.33
N ALA A 26 41.20 -16.24 29.23
CA ALA A 26 42.64 -16.21 28.96
C ALA A 26 43.40 -15.44 30.05
N ALA A 27 42.91 -14.26 30.44
CA ALA A 27 43.51 -13.46 31.51
C ALA A 27 43.48 -14.21 32.85
N ALA A 28 42.34 -14.79 33.22
CA ALA A 28 42.21 -15.57 34.44
C ALA A 28 43.12 -16.82 34.44
N THR A 29 43.29 -17.49 33.30
CA THR A 29 44.23 -18.62 33.16
C THR A 29 45.69 -18.19 33.41
N LEU A 30 46.06 -16.97 33.05
CA LEU A 30 47.40 -16.44 33.33
C LEU A 30 47.58 -16.05 34.80
N LEU A 31 46.51 -15.56 35.45
CA LEU A 31 46.56 -14.99 36.79
C LEU A 31 46.29 -15.99 37.92
N VAL A 32 45.42 -16.97 37.69
CA VAL A 32 44.86 -17.86 38.72
C VAL A 32 45.42 -19.28 38.62
N ASP A 33 45.87 -19.70 37.44
CA ASP A 33 46.29 -21.07 37.24
C ASP A 33 47.78 -21.27 37.60
N ASP A 34 48.05 -22.21 38.52
CA ASP A 34 49.41 -22.50 39.02
C ASP A 34 50.17 -23.52 38.16
N HIS A 35 49.58 -23.94 37.03
CA HIS A 35 50.21 -24.87 36.11
C HIS A 35 51.51 -24.34 35.47
N ARG A 36 52.35 -25.26 34.97
CA ARG A 36 53.62 -24.95 34.32
C ARG A 36 53.45 -23.87 33.24
N PRO A 37 54.38 -22.90 33.09
CA PRO A 37 54.23 -21.78 32.16
C PRO A 37 53.89 -22.18 30.71
N TRP A 38 54.47 -23.28 30.22
CA TRP A 38 54.21 -23.75 28.85
C TRP A 38 52.77 -24.29 28.67
N ARG A 39 52.18 -24.92 29.70
CA ARG A 39 50.78 -25.39 29.69
C ARG A 39 49.82 -24.20 29.60
N ARG A 40 50.08 -23.15 30.38
CA ARG A 40 49.31 -21.90 30.33
C ARG A 40 49.44 -21.20 28.97
N GLY A 41 50.65 -21.15 28.41
CA GLY A 41 50.89 -20.62 27.07
C GLY A 41 50.13 -21.40 25.98
N LEU A 42 50.12 -22.74 26.06
CA LEU A 42 49.37 -23.59 25.14
C LEU A 42 47.86 -23.35 25.26
N ALA A 43 47.33 -23.23 26.48
CA ALA A 43 45.92 -22.96 26.72
C ALA A 43 45.48 -21.60 26.16
N VAL A 44 46.24 -20.53 26.43
CA VAL A 44 45.97 -19.20 25.88
C VAL A 44 46.11 -19.17 24.35
N GLY A 45 47.08 -19.91 23.80
CA GLY A 45 47.23 -20.09 22.36
C GLY A 45 46.00 -20.76 21.72
N ALA A 46 45.44 -21.78 22.37
CA ALA A 46 44.21 -22.43 21.92
C ALA A 46 43.00 -21.47 21.97
N ILE A 47 42.86 -20.66 23.02
CA ILE A 47 41.81 -19.62 23.12
C ILE A 47 41.95 -18.59 22.00
N ALA A 48 43.17 -18.12 21.74
CA ALA A 48 43.43 -17.17 20.65
C ALA A 48 43.09 -17.79 19.29
N ALA A 49 43.44 -19.05 19.06
CA ALA A 49 43.08 -19.79 17.86
C ALA A 49 41.56 -19.93 17.70
N MET A 50 40.81 -20.16 18.79
CA MET A 50 39.35 -20.17 18.76
C MET A 50 38.77 -18.81 18.36
N ALA A 51 39.30 -17.71 18.90
CA ALA A 51 38.86 -16.36 18.52
C ALA A 51 39.13 -16.07 17.03
N VAL A 52 40.30 -16.46 16.52
CA VAL A 52 40.62 -16.33 15.09
C VAL A 52 39.69 -17.18 14.23
N LEU A 53 39.44 -18.43 14.63
CA LEU A 53 38.53 -19.33 13.91
C LEU A 53 37.10 -18.81 13.89
N HIS A 54 36.61 -18.26 15.00
CA HIS A 54 35.30 -17.61 15.09
C HIS A 54 35.17 -16.44 14.11
N VAL A 55 36.17 -15.55 14.08
CA VAL A 55 36.16 -14.37 13.20
C VAL A 55 36.26 -14.75 11.72
N THR A 56 37.10 -15.72 11.38
CA THR A 56 37.42 -16.07 9.98
C THR A 56 36.41 -17.02 9.35
N ALA A 57 35.94 -18.02 10.09
CA ALA A 57 35.04 -19.07 9.57
C ALA A 57 33.71 -19.12 10.32
N GLY A 58 33.71 -18.97 11.66
CA GLY A 58 32.52 -19.05 12.49
C GLY A 58 31.43 -18.04 12.09
N ARG A 59 31.76 -16.76 12.00
CA ARG A 59 30.84 -15.68 11.60
C ARG A 59 30.17 -15.94 10.26
N LYS A 60 30.94 -16.46 9.30
CA LYS A 60 30.44 -16.75 7.95
C LYS A 60 29.38 -17.85 8.01
N GLN A 61 29.60 -18.89 8.81
CA GLN A 61 28.64 -19.99 8.93
C GLN A 61 27.41 -19.62 9.76
N ILE A 62 27.57 -18.88 10.86
CA ILE A 62 26.43 -18.37 11.64
C ILE A 62 25.51 -17.50 10.76
N ARG A 63 26.10 -16.65 9.89
CA ARG A 63 25.33 -15.82 8.94
C ARG A 63 24.63 -16.63 7.85
N ARG A 64 25.24 -17.73 7.40
CA ARG A 64 24.63 -18.61 6.39
C ARG A 64 23.45 -19.39 6.96
N GLY A 65 23.50 -19.75 8.25
CA GLY A 65 22.46 -20.55 8.90
C GLY A 65 22.25 -21.93 8.28
N ALA A 66 23.23 -22.43 7.51
CA ALA A 66 23.17 -23.72 6.84
C ALA A 66 23.88 -24.78 7.70
N GLU A 67 23.18 -25.88 7.98
CA GLU A 67 23.74 -27.03 8.70
C GLU A 67 24.54 -27.93 7.75
N ASP A 68 25.62 -27.39 7.18
CA ASP A 68 26.47 -28.10 6.22
C ASP A 68 27.73 -28.71 6.85
N GLY A 69 28.46 -29.51 6.07
CA GLY A 69 29.72 -30.13 6.53
C GLY A 69 30.78 -29.12 6.96
N ALA A 70 30.72 -27.88 6.45
CA ALA A 70 31.65 -26.83 6.84
C ALA A 70 31.30 -26.24 8.22
N ALA A 71 30.01 -26.08 8.55
CA ALA A 71 29.56 -25.72 9.89
C ALA A 71 29.96 -26.80 10.92
N LEU A 72 29.83 -28.08 10.57
CA LEU A 72 30.29 -29.18 11.42
C LEU A 72 31.81 -29.12 11.64
N THR A 73 32.58 -28.89 10.57
CA THR A 73 34.05 -28.80 10.64
C THR A 73 34.49 -27.65 11.57
N VAL A 74 33.87 -26.48 11.44
CA VAL A 74 34.14 -25.33 12.32
C VAL A 74 33.81 -25.67 13.78
N THR A 75 32.68 -26.32 14.02
CA THR A 75 32.25 -26.72 15.38
C THR A 75 33.21 -27.73 16.00
N LEU A 76 33.58 -28.78 15.27
CA LEU A 76 34.54 -29.80 15.73
C LEU A 76 35.93 -29.21 15.97
N THR A 77 36.36 -28.23 15.16
CA THR A 77 37.64 -27.55 15.36
C THR A 77 37.63 -26.69 16.63
N HIS A 78 36.53 -25.98 16.92
CA HIS A 78 36.37 -25.27 18.20
C HIS A 78 36.39 -26.23 19.38
N LEU A 79 35.70 -27.38 19.28
CA LEU A 79 35.70 -28.41 20.32
C LEU A 79 37.09 -28.99 20.56
N LEU A 80 37.85 -29.26 19.50
CA LEU A 80 39.22 -29.74 19.62
C LEU A 80 40.11 -28.72 20.34
N LEU A 81 40.04 -27.45 19.94
CA LEU A 81 40.80 -26.37 20.59
C LEU A 81 40.38 -26.17 22.05
N TYR A 82 39.09 -26.30 22.35
CA TYR A 82 38.57 -26.30 23.71
C TYR A 82 39.14 -27.46 24.55
N VAL A 83 39.17 -28.68 24.01
CA VAL A 83 39.77 -29.84 24.71
C VAL A 83 41.26 -29.59 24.98
N VAL A 84 42.00 -29.07 24.00
CA VAL A 84 43.42 -28.71 24.18
C VAL A 84 43.59 -27.67 25.29
N ALA A 85 42.74 -26.65 25.33
CA ALA A 85 42.77 -25.63 26.38
C ALA A 85 42.52 -26.25 27.76
N VAL A 86 41.46 -27.05 27.90
CA VAL A 86 41.05 -27.64 29.20
C VAL A 86 42.07 -28.63 29.74
N VAL A 87 42.61 -29.50 28.89
CA VAL A 87 43.66 -30.46 29.28
C VAL A 87 44.96 -29.77 29.66
N SER A 88 45.22 -28.58 29.10
CA SER A 88 46.40 -27.78 29.43
C SER A 88 46.23 -26.99 30.72
N ALA A 89 45.04 -26.43 30.93
CA ALA A 89 44.68 -25.56 32.05
C ALA A 89 43.18 -25.75 32.36
N PRO A 90 42.81 -26.52 33.40
CA PRO A 90 41.41 -26.86 33.70
C PRO A 90 40.50 -25.65 33.91
N PHE A 91 41.07 -24.52 34.34
CA PHE A 91 40.34 -23.25 34.47
C PHE A 91 39.72 -22.80 33.13
N THR A 92 40.29 -23.18 31.99
CA THR A 92 39.72 -22.81 30.68
C THR A 92 38.37 -23.45 30.37
N SER A 93 37.88 -24.39 31.19
CA SER A 93 36.53 -24.94 31.08
C SER A 93 35.41 -23.88 31.13
N TRP A 94 35.66 -22.73 31.73
CA TRP A 94 34.77 -21.56 31.68
C TRP A 94 34.52 -21.04 30.25
N LEU A 95 35.30 -21.47 29.25
CA LEU A 95 35.01 -21.23 27.83
C LEU A 95 33.70 -21.87 27.36
N LEU A 96 33.13 -22.84 28.10
CA LEU A 96 31.81 -23.41 27.76
C LEU A 96 30.72 -22.34 27.65
N PHE A 97 30.83 -21.23 28.38
CA PHE A 97 29.92 -20.08 28.23
C PHE A 97 29.94 -19.49 26.81
N ALA A 98 31.07 -19.54 26.11
CA ALA A 98 31.19 -19.12 24.72
C ALA A 98 30.96 -20.26 23.71
N VAL A 99 31.42 -21.47 24.01
CA VAL A 99 31.36 -22.63 23.09
C VAL A 99 29.95 -23.19 22.98
N VAL A 100 29.19 -23.27 24.08
CA VAL A 100 27.84 -23.86 24.08
C VAL A 100 26.91 -23.11 23.13
N PRO A 101 26.73 -21.77 23.22
CA PRO A 101 25.80 -21.10 22.33
C PRO A 101 26.32 -21.10 20.88
N LEU A 102 27.64 -21.11 20.66
CA LEU A 102 28.23 -21.29 19.33
C LEU A 102 27.82 -22.63 18.70
N ILE A 103 27.81 -23.72 19.47
CA ILE A 103 27.35 -25.03 18.98
C ILE A 103 25.88 -24.95 18.53
N PHE A 104 24.99 -24.36 19.33
CA PHE A 104 23.57 -24.26 19.00
C PHE A 104 23.25 -23.25 17.89
N GLN A 105 24.16 -22.32 17.59
CA GLN A 105 24.03 -21.43 16.44
C GLN A 105 24.46 -22.10 15.12
N LEU A 106 25.33 -23.11 15.19
CA LEU A 106 25.86 -23.80 14.01
C LEU A 106 25.14 -25.13 13.73
N MET A 107 24.65 -25.81 14.76
CA MET A 107 24.12 -27.16 14.70
C MET A 107 22.66 -27.21 15.15
N ASN A 108 21.89 -28.20 14.66
CA ASN A 108 20.57 -28.48 15.20
C ASN A 108 20.61 -28.87 16.68
N VAL A 109 19.45 -28.75 17.33
CA VAL A 109 19.29 -28.99 18.78
C VAL A 109 19.73 -30.39 19.20
N ARG A 110 19.50 -31.42 18.38
CA ARG A 110 19.85 -32.81 18.72
C ARG A 110 21.36 -33.02 18.76
N THR A 111 22.05 -32.66 17.67
CA THR A 111 23.51 -32.71 17.59
C THR A 111 24.15 -31.79 18.61
N GLY A 112 23.59 -30.58 18.80
CA GLY A 112 24.06 -29.62 19.78
C GLY A 112 24.05 -30.17 21.21
N ILE A 113 22.95 -30.83 21.62
CA ILE A 113 22.87 -31.50 22.93
C ILE A 113 23.97 -32.53 23.09
N VAL A 114 24.19 -33.40 22.10
CA VAL A 114 25.23 -34.43 22.14
C VAL A 114 26.61 -33.81 22.29
N LEU A 115 26.94 -32.80 21.48
CA LEU A 115 28.23 -32.13 21.51
C LEU A 115 28.48 -31.39 22.84
N VAL A 116 27.45 -30.76 23.41
CA VAL A 116 27.54 -30.09 24.71
C VAL A 116 27.78 -31.09 25.84
N ILE A 117 27.09 -32.24 25.82
CA ILE A 117 27.33 -33.32 26.80
C ILE A 117 28.79 -33.78 26.70
N LEU A 118 29.28 -34.07 25.48
CA LEU A 118 30.67 -34.49 25.26
C LEU A 118 31.67 -33.43 25.74
N ALA A 119 31.43 -32.15 25.47
CA ALA A 119 32.30 -31.07 25.91
C ALA A 119 32.36 -30.92 27.44
N ASN A 120 31.25 -31.16 28.15
CA ASN A 120 31.20 -31.12 29.61
C ASN A 120 31.89 -32.35 30.25
N LEU A 121 31.97 -33.48 29.56
CA LEU A 121 32.63 -34.69 30.05
C LEU A 121 34.17 -34.63 30.03
N VAL A 122 34.76 -33.59 29.42
CA VAL A 122 36.23 -33.45 29.32
C VAL A 122 36.88 -33.33 30.70
N ILE A 123 36.35 -32.47 31.58
CA ILE A 123 36.91 -32.28 32.93
C ILE A 123 36.86 -33.57 33.77
N PRO A 124 35.71 -34.24 33.94
CA PRO A 124 35.68 -35.48 34.71
C PRO A 124 36.56 -36.57 34.09
N ALA A 125 36.69 -36.63 32.75
CA ALA A 125 37.59 -37.57 32.09
C ALA A 125 39.07 -37.31 32.42
N VAL A 126 39.50 -36.04 32.45
CA VAL A 126 40.86 -35.67 32.87
C VAL A 126 41.07 -35.96 34.36
N ALA A 127 40.08 -35.62 35.20
CA ALA A 127 40.14 -35.85 36.65
C ALA A 127 40.26 -37.35 37.00
N LEU A 128 39.63 -38.25 36.25
CA LEU A 128 39.78 -39.70 36.44
C LEU A 128 41.23 -40.19 36.29
N VAL A 129 42.07 -39.47 35.54
CA VAL A 129 43.47 -39.83 35.28
C VAL A 129 44.43 -39.07 36.19
N GLU A 130 44.27 -37.74 36.29
CA GLU A 130 45.21 -36.89 37.01
C GLU A 130 44.91 -36.82 38.52
N GLU A 131 43.63 -36.77 38.91
CA GLU A 131 43.20 -36.60 40.31
C GLU A 131 41.91 -37.40 40.62
N PRO A 132 41.97 -38.74 40.69
CA PRO A 132 40.77 -39.59 40.75
C PRO A 132 39.83 -39.25 41.93
N GLN A 133 40.38 -38.74 43.03
CA GLN A 133 39.62 -38.28 44.19
C GLN A 133 38.64 -37.13 43.90
N THR A 134 38.86 -36.32 42.85
CA THR A 134 37.98 -35.22 42.46
C THR A 134 36.98 -35.62 41.35
N ALA A 135 37.14 -36.80 40.74
CA ALA A 135 36.37 -37.22 39.57
C ALA A 135 34.86 -37.23 39.79
N THR A 136 34.39 -37.73 40.94
CA THR A 136 32.95 -37.76 41.27
C THR A 136 32.37 -36.35 41.38
N ALA A 137 33.08 -35.43 42.04
CA ALA A 137 32.64 -34.04 42.16
C ALA A 137 32.60 -33.34 40.80
N ASN A 138 33.63 -33.54 39.97
CA ASN A 138 33.70 -33.01 38.61
C ASN A 138 32.59 -33.57 37.70
N LEU A 139 32.20 -34.84 37.87
CA LEU A 139 31.09 -35.43 37.13
C LEU A 139 29.76 -34.78 37.53
N LEU A 140 29.51 -34.57 38.82
CA LEU A 140 28.30 -33.88 39.29
C LEU A 140 28.23 -32.44 38.76
N ILE A 141 29.36 -31.72 38.79
CA ILE A 141 29.47 -30.37 38.21
C ILE A 141 29.17 -30.41 36.71
N ALA A 142 29.74 -31.37 35.95
CA ALA A 142 29.50 -31.53 34.52
C ALA A 142 28.01 -31.80 34.20
N VAL A 143 27.32 -32.61 35.02
CA VAL A 143 25.88 -32.86 34.87
C VAL A 143 25.07 -31.58 35.10
N ILE A 144 25.36 -30.83 36.18
CA ILE A 144 24.64 -29.59 36.51
C ILE A 144 24.88 -28.52 35.44
N THR A 145 26.14 -28.28 35.07
CA THR A 145 26.53 -27.28 34.08
C THR A 145 26.06 -27.64 32.67
N GLY A 146 26.08 -28.93 32.29
CA GLY A 146 25.50 -29.42 31.04
C GLY A 146 23.98 -29.21 30.98
N ALA A 147 23.25 -29.55 32.04
CA ALA A 147 21.80 -29.32 32.12
C ALA A 147 21.46 -27.82 32.05
N ALA A 148 22.18 -26.98 32.79
CA ALA A 148 22.01 -25.53 32.75
C ALA A 148 22.31 -24.96 31.34
N SER A 149 23.38 -25.42 30.71
CA SER A 149 23.80 -25.02 29.36
C SER A 149 22.74 -25.33 28.30
N ILE A 150 22.15 -26.52 28.35
CA ILE A 150 21.06 -26.93 27.46
C ILE A 150 19.81 -26.08 27.72
N TRP A 151 19.45 -25.86 28.99
CA TRP A 151 18.29 -25.04 29.36
C TRP A 151 18.42 -23.59 28.89
N VAL A 152 19.57 -22.95 29.14
CA VAL A 152 19.86 -21.59 28.67
C VAL A 152 19.80 -21.51 27.15
N SER A 153 20.41 -22.47 26.45
CA SER A 153 20.42 -22.49 24.98
C SER A 153 19.02 -22.65 24.39
N TYR A 154 18.22 -23.54 24.96
CA TYR A 154 16.81 -23.69 24.59
C TYR A 154 16.01 -22.41 24.85
N TRP A 155 16.20 -21.79 26.01
CA TRP A 155 15.54 -20.53 26.36
C TRP A 155 15.92 -19.40 25.41
N THR A 156 17.21 -19.22 25.10
CA THR A 156 17.69 -18.22 24.14
C THR A 156 17.08 -18.43 22.76
N MET A 157 17.07 -19.66 22.26
CA MET A 157 16.46 -19.99 20.96
C MET A 157 14.95 -19.68 20.97
N ARG A 158 14.26 -19.99 22.08
CA ARG A 158 12.83 -19.70 22.23
C ARG A 158 12.54 -18.20 22.28
N VAL A 159 13.36 -17.43 22.98
CA VAL A 159 13.26 -15.97 23.06
C VAL A 159 13.49 -15.32 21.69
N ILE A 160 14.51 -15.76 20.95
CA ILE A 160 14.80 -15.25 19.60
C ILE A 160 13.61 -15.50 18.68
N ARG A 161 13.05 -16.71 18.69
CA ARG A 161 11.87 -17.06 17.89
C ARG A 161 10.67 -16.18 18.22
N GLN A 162 10.37 -16.01 19.51
CA GLN A 162 9.27 -15.15 19.97
C GLN A 162 9.45 -13.69 19.56
N ASN A 163 10.69 -13.18 19.57
CA ASN A 163 10.96 -11.80 19.15
C ASN A 163 10.76 -11.61 17.64
N VAL A 164 11.13 -12.59 16.82
CA VAL A 164 10.88 -12.54 15.37
C VAL A 164 9.38 -12.59 15.07
N GLU A 165 8.64 -13.52 15.69
CA GLU A 165 7.19 -13.63 15.53
C GLU A 165 6.47 -12.35 15.96
N ARG A 166 6.85 -11.77 17.11
CA ARG A 166 6.30 -10.49 17.59
C ARG A 166 6.61 -9.33 16.64
N GLY A 167 7.81 -9.29 16.07
CA GLY A 167 8.17 -8.27 15.08
C GLY A 167 7.27 -8.33 13.85
N GLN A 168 7.01 -9.53 13.33
CA GLN A 168 6.11 -9.74 12.19
C GLN A 168 4.67 -9.30 12.50
N LEU A 169 4.15 -9.63 13.69
CA LEU A 169 2.82 -9.21 14.12
C LEU A 169 2.70 -7.69 14.29
N ILE A 170 3.75 -7.02 14.76
CA ILE A 170 3.79 -5.56 14.85
C ILE A 170 3.75 -4.95 13.46
N ASP A 171 4.56 -5.45 12.52
CA ASP A 171 4.58 -4.97 11.13
C ASP A 171 3.21 -5.17 10.45
N GLU A 172 2.56 -6.31 10.66
CA GLU A 172 1.22 -6.60 10.14
C GLU A 172 0.15 -5.69 10.76
N LEU A 173 0.23 -5.44 12.07
CA LEU A 173 -0.67 -4.53 12.76
C LEU A 173 -0.51 -3.08 12.29
N GLU A 174 0.73 -2.62 12.07
CA GLU A 174 1.03 -1.30 11.53
C GLU A 174 0.45 -1.14 10.11
N ALA A 175 0.64 -2.14 9.24
CA ALA A 175 0.08 -2.14 7.89
C ALA A 175 -1.46 -2.12 7.92
N SER A 176 -2.08 -2.94 8.76
CA SER A 176 -3.54 -2.98 8.93
C SER A 176 -4.09 -1.64 9.44
N ARG A 177 -3.42 -1.02 10.43
CA ARG A 177 -3.81 0.30 10.94
C ARG A 177 -3.68 1.40 9.90
N ALA A 178 -2.61 1.38 9.09
CA ALA A 178 -2.43 2.34 8.01
C ALA A 178 -3.56 2.23 6.97
N GLU A 179 -3.97 1.01 6.63
CA GLU A 179 -5.07 0.77 5.71
C GLU A 179 -6.42 1.23 6.28
N VAL A 180 -6.71 0.89 7.55
CA VAL A 180 -7.93 1.37 8.22
C VAL A 180 -7.97 2.91 8.29
N ALA A 181 -6.83 3.55 8.59
CA ALA A 181 -6.75 5.01 8.63
C ALA A 181 -7.01 5.63 7.24
N ARG A 182 -6.47 5.03 6.17
CA ARG A 182 -6.70 5.45 4.78
C ARG A 182 -8.17 5.32 4.41
N LEU A 183 -8.78 4.16 4.64
CA LEU A 183 -10.19 3.92 4.35
C LEU A 183 -11.12 4.85 5.15
N SER A 184 -10.82 5.07 6.43
CA SER A 184 -11.56 6.01 7.28
C SER A 184 -11.45 7.45 6.77
N HIS A 185 -10.27 7.87 6.32
CA HIS A 185 -10.06 9.18 5.73
C HIS A 185 -10.86 9.35 4.43
N ASP A 186 -10.82 8.37 3.52
CA ASP A 186 -11.56 8.39 2.26
C ASP A 186 -13.08 8.39 2.50
N ALA A 187 -13.54 7.61 3.48
CA ALA A 187 -14.95 7.60 3.92
C ALA A 187 -15.35 8.95 4.53
N GLY A 188 -14.47 9.56 5.33
CA GLY A 188 -14.66 10.89 5.91
C GLY A 188 -14.79 11.99 4.85
N ILE A 189 -13.90 12.01 3.84
CA ILE A 189 -13.98 12.93 2.70
C ILE A 189 -15.31 12.75 1.96
N SER A 190 -15.71 11.50 1.73
CA SER A 190 -16.94 11.19 1.00
C SER A 190 -18.19 11.63 1.77
N ALA A 191 -18.22 11.38 3.09
CA ALA A 191 -19.29 11.82 3.96
C ALA A 191 -19.39 13.36 4.03
N GLU A 192 -18.24 14.04 4.11
CA GLU A 192 -18.18 15.51 4.11
C GLU A 192 -18.71 16.09 2.80
N ARG A 193 -18.29 15.55 1.65
CA ARG A 193 -18.79 15.96 0.33
C ARG A 193 -20.29 15.76 0.21
N ALA A 194 -20.81 14.64 0.69
CA ALA A 194 -22.25 14.38 0.68
C ALA A 194 -23.02 15.37 1.58
N ARG A 195 -22.50 15.68 2.77
CA ARG A 195 -23.10 16.69 3.66
C ARG A 195 -23.11 18.08 3.01
N LEU A 196 -21.97 18.50 2.46
CA LEU A 196 -21.84 19.78 1.74
C LEU A 196 -22.79 19.86 0.54
N ALA A 197 -22.93 18.78 -0.22
CA ALA A 197 -23.88 18.72 -1.33
C ALA A 197 -25.33 18.95 -0.85
N GLY A 198 -25.72 18.36 0.29
CA GLY A 198 -27.02 18.58 0.93
C GLY A 198 -27.21 20.03 1.41
N GLU A 199 -26.28 20.57 2.19
CA GLU A 199 -26.36 21.94 2.72
C GLU A 199 -26.39 23.00 1.62
N ILE A 200 -25.60 22.81 0.55
CA ILE A 200 -25.59 23.69 -0.62
C ILE A 200 -26.92 23.58 -1.37
N HIS A 201 -27.46 22.36 -1.53
CA HIS A 201 -28.76 22.15 -2.19
C HIS A 201 -29.86 22.91 -1.46
N ASP A 202 -29.97 22.73 -0.15
CA ASP A 202 -31.01 23.36 0.66
C ASP A 202 -30.86 24.89 0.64
N THR A 203 -29.64 25.42 0.74
CA THR A 203 -29.44 26.87 0.82
C THR A 203 -29.59 27.56 -0.54
N LEU A 204 -28.85 27.10 -1.56
CA LEU A 204 -28.80 27.78 -2.85
C LEU A 204 -30.04 27.49 -3.70
N ALA A 205 -30.49 26.23 -3.77
CA ALA A 205 -31.62 25.89 -4.63
C ALA A 205 -32.91 26.52 -4.11
N GLN A 206 -33.12 26.51 -2.80
CA GLN A 206 -34.28 27.13 -2.16
C GLN A 206 -34.21 28.66 -2.23
N GLY A 207 -33.02 29.25 -2.01
CA GLY A 207 -32.78 30.68 -2.16
C GLY A 207 -33.12 31.20 -3.57
N PHE A 208 -32.60 30.56 -4.63
CA PHE A 208 -32.92 30.97 -5.99
C PHE A 208 -34.38 30.70 -6.38
N THR A 209 -34.98 29.61 -5.88
CA THR A 209 -36.41 29.35 -6.09
C THR A 209 -37.28 30.45 -5.49
N SER A 210 -36.93 30.92 -4.28
CA SER A 210 -37.58 32.06 -3.64
C SER A 210 -37.42 33.36 -4.44
N VAL A 211 -36.19 33.66 -4.92
CA VAL A 211 -35.92 34.83 -5.78
C VAL A 211 -36.76 34.77 -7.06
N VAL A 212 -36.79 33.64 -7.76
CA VAL A 212 -37.61 33.47 -8.97
C VAL A 212 -39.10 33.71 -8.66
N THR A 213 -39.59 33.18 -7.54
CA THR A 213 -41.00 33.29 -7.15
C THR A 213 -41.37 34.74 -6.84
N LEU A 214 -40.54 35.45 -6.08
CA LEU A 214 -40.73 36.88 -5.75
C LEU A 214 -40.67 37.77 -6.98
N LEU A 215 -39.75 37.50 -7.92
CA LEU A 215 -39.65 38.24 -9.18
C LEU A 215 -40.84 37.99 -10.11
N GLN A 216 -41.42 36.78 -10.09
CA GLN A 216 -42.63 36.45 -10.87
C GLN A 216 -43.91 37.04 -10.28
N ALA A 217 -43.94 37.34 -8.97
CA ALA A 217 -45.04 38.02 -8.31
C ALA A 217 -45.05 39.55 -8.55
N TYR A 218 -44.03 40.09 -9.24
CA TYR A 218 -43.91 41.51 -9.56
C TYR A 218 -44.87 41.92 -10.69
N ASP A 219 -45.45 43.12 -10.58
CA ASP A 219 -46.62 43.58 -11.37
C ASP A 219 -46.39 43.54 -12.91
N PRO A 220 -47.22 42.80 -13.68
CA PRO A 220 -47.10 42.66 -15.13
C PRO A 220 -47.33 43.96 -15.94
N GLN A 221 -47.80 45.05 -15.32
CA GLN A 221 -47.98 46.34 -16.01
C GLN A 221 -46.66 47.10 -16.24
N LEU A 222 -45.57 46.71 -15.57
CA LEU A 222 -44.24 47.30 -15.75
C LEU A 222 -43.36 46.32 -16.54
N ARG A 223 -43.38 46.44 -17.87
CA ARG A 223 -42.44 45.72 -18.75
C ARG A 223 -41.05 46.33 -18.62
N ASP A 224 -40.33 45.93 -17.57
CA ASP A 224 -38.94 46.32 -17.35
C ASP A 224 -38.00 45.19 -17.83
N GLU A 225 -37.18 45.45 -18.84
CA GLU A 225 -36.16 44.52 -19.34
C GLU A 225 -35.23 44.03 -18.22
N ARG A 226 -35.03 44.84 -17.18
CA ARG A 226 -34.21 44.51 -16.00
C ARG A 226 -34.83 43.39 -15.16
N LEU A 227 -36.16 43.34 -15.06
CA LEU A 227 -36.87 42.27 -14.35
C LEU A 227 -36.75 40.94 -15.11
N ALA A 228 -36.91 40.99 -16.45
CA ALA A 228 -36.73 39.82 -17.29
C ALA A 228 -35.28 39.29 -17.24
N LEU A 229 -34.29 40.19 -17.17
CA LEU A 229 -32.89 39.82 -16.95
C LEU A 229 -32.68 39.17 -15.58
N ALA A 230 -33.22 39.74 -14.50
CA ALA A 230 -33.10 39.20 -13.15
C ALA A 230 -33.69 37.78 -13.02
N VAL A 231 -34.85 37.52 -13.62
CA VAL A 231 -35.47 36.19 -13.65
C VAL A 231 -34.61 35.18 -14.41
N ARG A 232 -33.99 35.58 -15.53
CA ARG A 232 -33.08 34.70 -16.30
C ARG A 232 -31.83 34.37 -15.49
N THR A 233 -31.18 35.38 -14.91
CA THR A 233 -29.98 35.20 -14.09
C THR A 233 -30.24 34.31 -12.86
N ALA A 234 -31.40 34.45 -12.20
CA ALA A 234 -31.76 33.58 -11.08
C ALA A 234 -31.97 32.12 -11.50
N LYS A 235 -32.53 31.87 -12.68
CA LYS A 235 -32.70 30.52 -13.25
C LYS A 235 -31.36 29.90 -13.65
N GLU A 236 -30.44 30.69 -14.20
CA GLU A 236 -29.08 30.27 -14.55
C GLU A 236 -28.29 29.90 -13.31
N ASN A 237 -28.30 30.75 -12.28
CA ASN A 237 -27.63 30.46 -11.01
C ASN A 237 -28.22 29.23 -10.31
N LEU A 238 -29.54 28.99 -10.41
CA LEU A 238 -30.17 27.76 -9.92
C LEU A 238 -29.69 26.52 -10.69
N ALA A 239 -29.56 26.62 -12.03
CA ALA A 239 -29.05 25.54 -12.85
C ALA A 239 -27.57 25.24 -12.55
N GLU A 240 -26.76 26.28 -12.33
CA GLU A 240 -25.35 26.17 -11.98
C GLU A 240 -25.15 25.59 -10.57
N ALA A 241 -25.91 26.04 -9.58
CA ALA A 241 -25.90 25.46 -8.23
C ALA A 241 -26.28 23.96 -8.25
N ARG A 242 -27.31 23.58 -9.02
CA ARG A 242 -27.69 22.16 -9.21
C ARG A 242 -26.59 21.35 -9.89
N ALA A 243 -25.86 21.93 -10.84
CA ALA A 243 -24.74 21.27 -11.51
C ALA A 243 -23.56 21.06 -10.54
N LEU A 244 -23.24 22.05 -9.71
CA LEU A 244 -22.19 21.94 -8.69
C LEU A 244 -22.53 20.87 -7.62
N VAL A 245 -23.78 20.84 -7.15
CA VAL A 245 -24.27 19.79 -6.24
C VAL A 245 -24.21 18.41 -6.89
N ALA A 246 -24.58 18.29 -8.16
CA ALA A 246 -24.51 17.03 -8.90
C ALA A 246 -23.05 16.54 -9.08
N ALA A 247 -22.08 17.45 -9.21
CA ALA A 247 -20.66 17.12 -9.27
C ALA A 247 -20.08 16.69 -7.91
N LEU A 248 -20.70 17.12 -6.80
CA LEU A 248 -20.35 16.71 -5.44
C LEU A 248 -21.05 15.40 -5.01
N ALA A 249 -22.12 15.00 -5.70
CA ALA A 249 -22.88 13.79 -5.41
C ALA A 249 -22.22 12.53 -6.01
N PRO A 250 -21.83 11.52 -5.21
CA PRO A 250 -21.06 10.37 -5.70
C PRO A 250 -21.78 9.38 -6.64
N ALA A 251 -23.09 9.50 -6.90
CA ALA A 251 -23.91 8.30 -7.16
C ALA A 251 -24.71 8.24 -8.48
N ALA A 252 -24.64 9.21 -9.39
CA ALA A 252 -25.47 9.15 -10.61
C ALA A 252 -24.83 8.40 -11.81
N LEU A 253 -23.54 8.04 -11.73
CA LEU A 253 -22.81 7.35 -12.82
C LEU A 253 -22.22 5.98 -12.40
N ALA A 254 -22.27 5.61 -11.12
CA ALA A 254 -21.54 4.44 -10.61
C ALA A 254 -22.09 3.06 -11.04
N SER A 255 -23.19 2.98 -11.78
CA SER A 255 -23.81 1.69 -12.14
C SER A 255 -24.37 1.62 -13.56
N THR A 256 -24.06 2.57 -14.45
CA THR A 256 -24.60 2.53 -15.81
C THR A 256 -23.65 3.17 -16.82
N SER A 257 -23.39 2.46 -17.92
CA SER A 257 -22.54 2.96 -19.00
C SER A 257 -23.06 4.29 -19.58
N LEU A 258 -22.16 5.15 -20.08
CA LEU A 258 -22.53 6.37 -20.80
C LEU A 258 -23.54 6.09 -21.93
N SER A 259 -23.33 5.01 -22.69
CA SER A 259 -24.24 4.60 -23.76
C SER A 259 -25.67 4.36 -23.26
N ASP A 260 -25.84 3.73 -22.10
CA ASP A 260 -27.16 3.47 -21.52
C ASP A 260 -27.80 4.75 -20.96
N ALA A 261 -27.00 5.68 -20.44
CA ALA A 261 -27.47 7.00 -20.03
C ALA A 261 -27.98 7.82 -21.23
N VAL A 262 -27.27 7.79 -22.36
CA VAL A 262 -27.69 8.46 -23.60
C VAL A 262 -28.96 7.82 -24.17
N ARG A 263 -29.08 6.48 -24.18
CA ARG A 263 -30.32 5.78 -24.58
C ARG A 263 -31.52 6.22 -23.76
N ARG A 264 -31.42 6.20 -22.43
CA ARG A 264 -32.50 6.67 -21.55
C ARG A 264 -32.91 8.12 -21.82
N GLN A 265 -31.95 8.98 -22.17
CA GLN A 265 -32.24 10.37 -22.47
C GLN A 265 -33.02 10.52 -23.81
N ALA A 266 -32.68 9.70 -24.81
CA ALA A 266 -33.42 9.63 -26.08
C ALA A 266 -34.81 9.00 -25.93
N ASP A 267 -34.95 7.95 -25.11
CA ASP A 267 -36.24 7.33 -24.80
C ASP A 267 -37.19 8.35 -24.16
N ARG A 268 -36.72 9.05 -23.12
CA ARG A 268 -37.49 10.11 -22.46
C ARG A 268 -37.84 11.25 -23.41
N PHE A 269 -36.91 11.64 -24.28
CA PHE A 269 -37.18 12.64 -25.30
C PHE A 269 -38.32 12.20 -26.23
N THR A 270 -38.30 10.93 -26.66
CA THR A 270 -39.34 10.38 -27.54
C THR A 270 -40.71 10.42 -26.87
N GLU A 271 -40.78 10.06 -25.58
CA GLU A 271 -42.00 10.15 -24.77
C GLU A 271 -42.49 11.60 -24.59
N GLU A 272 -41.60 12.54 -24.29
CA GLU A 272 -41.95 13.93 -23.99
C GLU A 272 -42.28 14.76 -25.25
N ALA A 273 -41.57 14.52 -26.35
CA ALA A 273 -41.68 15.31 -27.58
C ALA A 273 -42.62 14.68 -28.61
N GLY A 274 -42.96 13.39 -28.47
CA GLY A 274 -43.73 12.65 -29.47
C GLY A 274 -42.97 12.46 -30.79
N MET A 275 -41.65 12.58 -30.77
CA MET A 275 -40.77 12.51 -31.93
C MET A 275 -39.69 11.44 -31.71
N PRO A 276 -39.49 10.49 -32.66
CA PRO A 276 -38.47 9.45 -32.51
C PRO A 276 -37.06 10.02 -32.35
N ALA A 277 -36.37 9.61 -31.27
CA ALA A 277 -34.93 9.80 -31.10
C ALA A 277 -34.22 8.45 -31.12
N THR A 278 -33.46 8.16 -32.18
CA THR A 278 -32.72 6.90 -32.32
C THR A 278 -31.30 7.05 -31.76
N VAL A 279 -30.78 6.00 -31.12
CA VAL A 279 -29.41 5.99 -30.57
C VAL A 279 -28.58 4.91 -31.23
N ARG A 280 -27.47 5.30 -31.85
CA ARG A 280 -26.48 4.39 -32.43
C ARG A 280 -25.16 4.50 -31.67
N VAL A 281 -24.61 3.37 -31.25
CA VAL A 281 -23.28 3.30 -30.63
C VAL A 281 -22.34 2.57 -31.59
N THR A 282 -21.19 3.17 -31.89
CA THR A 282 -20.17 2.58 -32.76
C THR A 282 -18.81 2.53 -32.05
N GLY A 283 -18.01 1.51 -32.35
CA GLY A 283 -16.78 1.19 -31.62
C GLY A 283 -17.04 0.35 -30.36
N THR A 284 -15.99 0.13 -29.56
CA THR A 284 -16.07 -0.64 -28.31
C THR A 284 -16.24 0.32 -27.12
N PRO A 285 -17.37 0.27 -26.39
CA PRO A 285 -17.54 1.07 -25.18
C PRO A 285 -16.43 0.81 -24.17
N ARG A 286 -15.91 1.89 -23.59
CA ARG A 286 -14.89 1.84 -22.53
C ARG A 286 -15.23 2.83 -21.43
N GLU A 287 -14.64 2.59 -20.27
CA GLU A 287 -14.74 3.48 -19.11
C GLU A 287 -13.98 4.78 -19.42
N LEU A 288 -14.65 5.92 -19.23
CA LEU A 288 -14.08 7.24 -19.43
C LEU A 288 -13.92 7.94 -18.08
N PRO A 289 -13.00 8.91 -17.95
CA PRO A 289 -12.97 9.75 -16.75
C PRO A 289 -14.34 10.39 -16.52
N THR A 290 -14.86 10.34 -15.28
CA THR A 290 -16.19 10.87 -14.92
C THR A 290 -16.48 12.28 -15.46
N PRO A 291 -15.53 13.24 -15.45
CA PRO A 291 -15.78 14.57 -16.05
C PRO A 291 -16.14 14.51 -17.54
N VAL A 292 -15.53 13.60 -18.30
CA VAL A 292 -15.77 13.41 -19.74
C VAL A 292 -17.17 12.86 -19.98
N GLU A 293 -17.57 11.84 -19.22
CA GLU A 293 -18.93 11.26 -19.31
C GLU A 293 -20.01 12.29 -19.00
N VAL A 294 -19.79 13.12 -17.98
CA VAL A 294 -20.72 14.21 -17.61
C VAL A 294 -20.85 15.21 -18.75
N VAL A 295 -19.75 15.63 -19.37
CA VAL A 295 -19.78 16.60 -20.48
C VAL A 295 -20.52 16.03 -21.69
N LEU A 296 -20.26 14.78 -22.07
CA LEU A 296 -20.96 14.11 -23.17
C LEU A 296 -22.46 13.98 -22.89
N LEU A 297 -22.85 13.53 -21.70
CA LEU A 297 -24.27 13.37 -21.35
C LEU A 297 -25.02 14.71 -21.31
N ARG A 298 -24.38 15.76 -20.80
CA ARG A 298 -24.96 17.12 -20.80
C ARG A 298 -25.12 17.68 -22.19
N ALA A 299 -24.15 17.44 -23.08
CA ALA A 299 -24.26 17.86 -24.47
C ALA A 299 -25.41 17.15 -25.19
N ALA A 300 -25.59 15.84 -24.97
CA ALA A 300 -26.74 15.10 -25.51
C ALA A 300 -28.08 15.68 -25.01
N GLN A 301 -28.18 15.95 -23.70
CA GLN A 301 -29.38 16.52 -23.09
C GLN A 301 -29.73 17.90 -23.65
N GLU A 302 -28.74 18.79 -23.77
CA GLU A 302 -28.93 20.14 -24.26
C GLU A 302 -29.27 20.15 -25.75
N ALA A 303 -28.57 19.34 -26.56
CA ALA A 303 -28.85 19.18 -27.99
C ALA A 303 -30.29 18.69 -28.23
N LEU A 304 -30.74 17.63 -27.54
CA LEU A 304 -32.12 17.16 -27.62
C LEU A 304 -33.12 18.24 -27.16
N THR A 305 -32.80 18.99 -26.11
CA THR A 305 -33.65 20.10 -25.66
C THR A 305 -33.81 21.17 -26.75
N ASN A 306 -32.72 21.50 -27.46
CA ASN A 306 -32.73 22.44 -28.57
C ASN A 306 -33.56 21.92 -29.74
N VAL A 307 -33.43 20.64 -30.09
CA VAL A 307 -34.24 20.01 -31.14
C VAL A 307 -35.73 20.16 -30.84
N ARG A 308 -36.19 19.77 -29.63
CA ARG A 308 -37.60 19.91 -29.22
C ARG A 308 -38.10 21.35 -29.29
N ARG A 309 -37.28 22.32 -28.89
CA ARG A 309 -37.71 23.72 -28.79
C ARG A 309 -37.66 24.47 -30.12
N HIS A 310 -36.77 24.08 -31.03
CA HIS A 310 -36.37 24.95 -32.13
C HIS A 310 -36.37 24.31 -33.52
N ALA A 311 -36.25 22.98 -33.64
CA ALA A 311 -35.98 22.35 -34.93
C ALA A 311 -37.23 22.13 -35.80
N HIS A 312 -38.41 21.92 -35.21
CA HIS A 312 -39.59 21.40 -35.94
C HIS A 312 -39.24 20.16 -36.80
N ALA A 313 -38.39 19.30 -36.25
CA ALA A 313 -37.93 18.06 -36.85
C ALA A 313 -39.05 16.99 -36.83
N THR A 314 -38.92 15.97 -37.67
CA THR A 314 -39.74 14.75 -37.63
C THR A 314 -38.99 13.56 -37.03
N GLU A 315 -37.65 13.61 -37.03
CA GLU A 315 -36.79 12.63 -36.37
C GLU A 315 -35.47 13.23 -35.89
N THR A 316 -34.82 12.56 -34.94
CA THR A 316 -33.46 12.88 -34.53
C THR A 316 -32.64 11.61 -34.28
N GLU A 317 -31.35 11.66 -34.62
CA GLU A 317 -30.39 10.59 -34.39
C GLU A 317 -29.28 11.06 -33.44
N VAL A 318 -28.96 10.22 -32.45
CA VAL A 318 -27.83 10.40 -31.55
C VAL A 318 -26.81 9.29 -31.80
N VAL A 319 -25.62 9.67 -32.26
CA VAL A 319 -24.51 8.74 -32.53
C VAL A 319 -23.40 8.94 -31.51
N LEU A 320 -23.08 7.89 -30.77
CA LEU A 320 -21.94 7.85 -29.85
C LEU A 320 -20.85 6.93 -30.44
N THR A 321 -19.70 7.50 -30.77
CA THR A 321 -18.58 6.81 -31.41
C THR A 321 -17.38 6.75 -30.48
N TYR A 322 -16.89 5.54 -30.22
CA TYR A 322 -15.66 5.28 -29.47
C TYR A 322 -14.54 4.97 -30.45
N ASP A 323 -13.62 5.93 -30.63
CA ASP A 323 -12.38 5.76 -31.39
C ASP A 323 -11.21 5.44 -30.43
N GLU A 324 -10.02 5.12 -30.93
CA GLU A 324 -8.84 4.74 -30.13
C GLU A 324 -8.38 5.87 -29.18
N GLN A 325 -8.48 7.13 -29.61
CA GLN A 325 -8.01 8.29 -28.84
C GLN A 325 -9.10 9.25 -28.39
N ARG A 326 -10.33 9.11 -28.94
CA ARG A 326 -11.38 10.12 -28.80
C ARG A 326 -12.75 9.48 -28.68
N VAL A 327 -13.66 10.18 -28.01
CA VAL A 327 -15.08 9.86 -28.01
C VAL A 327 -15.83 11.00 -28.67
N ARG A 328 -16.73 10.66 -29.58
CA ARG A 328 -17.51 11.63 -30.34
C ARG A 328 -19.00 11.39 -30.14
N LEU A 329 -19.70 12.43 -29.75
CA LEU A 329 -21.15 12.48 -29.68
C LEU A 329 -21.66 13.37 -30.82
N VAL A 330 -22.54 12.82 -31.65
CA VAL A 330 -23.22 13.56 -32.72
C VAL A 330 -24.72 13.50 -32.46
N VAL A 331 -25.38 14.65 -32.49
CA VAL A 331 -26.85 14.76 -32.47
C VAL A 331 -27.28 15.45 -33.75
N HIS A 332 -28.10 14.77 -34.55
CA HIS A 332 -28.58 15.27 -35.82
C HIS A 332 -30.11 15.29 -35.84
N ASP A 333 -30.70 16.36 -36.38
CA ASP A 333 -32.13 16.48 -36.65
C ASP A 333 -32.39 16.79 -38.14
N ASP A 334 -33.55 16.38 -38.64
CA ASP A 334 -34.04 16.64 -40.00
C ASP A 334 -34.86 17.93 -40.10
N GLY A 335 -34.78 18.81 -39.10
CA GLY A 335 -35.63 19.97 -38.96
C GLY A 335 -35.27 21.14 -39.89
N ARG A 336 -35.77 22.31 -39.51
CA ARG A 336 -35.60 23.55 -40.30
C ARG A 336 -34.18 24.10 -40.33
N GLY A 337 -33.21 23.48 -39.64
CA GLY A 337 -31.83 23.96 -39.55
C GLY A 337 -31.66 25.32 -38.88
N LEU A 338 -30.42 25.80 -38.85
CA LEU A 338 -30.06 27.12 -38.31
C LEU A 338 -30.11 28.19 -39.41
N ALA A 339 -30.55 29.39 -39.04
CA ALA A 339 -30.49 30.56 -39.91
C ALA A 339 -29.03 30.99 -40.14
N SER A 340 -28.74 31.62 -41.28
CA SER A 340 -27.38 32.03 -41.66
C SER A 340 -26.79 33.11 -40.75
N ASP A 341 -27.62 33.84 -40.02
CA ASP A 341 -27.28 34.86 -39.02
C ASP A 341 -27.42 34.35 -37.57
N HIS A 342 -27.55 33.04 -37.37
CA HIS A 342 -27.69 32.46 -36.04
C HIS A 342 -26.49 32.80 -35.15
N THR A 343 -26.78 33.44 -34.01
CA THR A 343 -25.80 33.64 -32.94
C THR A 343 -26.01 32.58 -31.88
N ASP A 344 -24.91 31.98 -31.40
CA ASP A 344 -24.95 30.96 -30.35
C ASP A 344 -25.73 31.46 -29.13
N GLY A 345 -26.85 30.80 -28.83
CA GLY A 345 -27.57 31.00 -27.57
C GLY A 345 -26.78 30.43 -26.38
N PHE A 346 -27.25 30.73 -25.17
CA PHE A 346 -26.60 30.29 -23.92
C PHE A 346 -26.36 28.76 -23.84
N GLY A 347 -27.24 27.95 -24.44
CA GLY A 347 -27.07 26.50 -24.50
C GLY A 347 -25.82 26.06 -25.28
N LEU A 348 -25.62 26.60 -26.50
CA LEU A 348 -24.47 26.30 -27.35
C LEU A 348 -23.17 26.84 -26.74
N ALA A 349 -23.19 28.06 -26.20
CA ALA A 349 -22.04 28.66 -25.51
C ALA A 349 -21.62 27.83 -24.28
N GLY A 350 -22.59 27.39 -23.47
CA GLY A 350 -22.35 26.55 -22.30
C GLY A 350 -21.84 25.15 -22.66
N MET A 351 -22.27 24.57 -23.78
CA MET A 351 -21.72 23.30 -24.27
C MET A 351 -20.26 23.47 -24.73
N ARG A 352 -19.94 24.56 -25.44
CA ARG A 352 -18.57 24.84 -25.91
C ARG A 352 -17.59 25.03 -24.75
N SER A 353 -17.97 25.85 -23.77
CA SER A 353 -17.13 26.07 -22.57
C SER A 353 -16.86 24.77 -21.80
N ARG A 354 -17.86 23.89 -21.65
CA ARG A 354 -17.68 22.58 -21.00
C ARG A 354 -16.83 21.61 -21.82
N ALA A 355 -16.94 21.65 -23.14
CA ALA A 355 -16.07 20.87 -24.03
C ALA A 355 -14.59 21.28 -23.82
N GLU A 356 -14.31 22.58 -23.78
CA GLU A 356 -12.96 23.11 -23.57
C GLU A 356 -12.35 22.68 -22.21
N GLN A 357 -13.17 22.61 -21.15
CA GLN A 357 -12.73 22.15 -19.82
C GLN A 357 -12.17 20.72 -19.83
N VAL A 358 -12.67 19.86 -20.72
CA VAL A 358 -12.18 18.49 -20.91
C VAL A 358 -11.27 18.34 -22.13
N ARG A 359 -10.73 19.46 -22.66
CA ARG A 359 -9.89 19.51 -23.87
C ARG A 359 -10.57 18.95 -25.12
N GLY A 360 -11.89 19.02 -25.15
CA GLY A 360 -12.73 18.69 -26.29
C GLY A 360 -13.06 19.91 -27.15
N SER A 361 -13.85 19.67 -28.19
CA SER A 361 -14.32 20.69 -29.11
C SER A 361 -15.78 20.44 -29.51
N LEU A 362 -16.55 21.52 -29.65
CA LEU A 362 -17.93 21.48 -30.10
C LEU A 362 -18.04 22.15 -31.47
N THR A 363 -18.56 21.42 -32.44
CA THR A 363 -18.87 21.91 -33.79
C THR A 363 -20.37 21.84 -34.00
N VAL A 364 -20.97 22.92 -34.51
CA VAL A 364 -22.37 22.94 -34.92
C VAL A 364 -22.40 23.17 -36.43
N ARG A 365 -23.08 22.31 -37.16
CA ARG A 365 -23.24 22.36 -38.62
C ARG A 365 -24.71 22.29 -38.97
N GLY A 366 -25.07 22.82 -40.13
CA GLY A 366 -26.45 22.86 -40.61
C GLY A 366 -26.79 24.22 -41.19
N GLY A 367 -27.87 24.28 -41.97
CA GLY A 367 -28.32 25.49 -42.64
C GLY A 367 -29.66 25.27 -43.30
N GLN A 368 -30.40 26.36 -43.54
CA GLN A 368 -31.67 26.27 -44.26
C GLN A 368 -31.47 26.06 -45.77
N PRO A 369 -32.13 25.06 -46.38
CA PRO A 369 -32.84 23.92 -45.78
C PRO A 369 -31.90 22.72 -45.49
N GLY A 370 -32.11 21.97 -44.39
CA GLY A 370 -31.36 20.70 -44.17
C GLY A 370 -30.96 20.30 -42.73
N GLY A 371 -31.77 20.62 -41.71
CA GLY A 371 -31.50 20.12 -40.35
C GLY A 371 -30.30 20.76 -39.64
N THR A 372 -30.04 20.30 -38.41
CA THR A 372 -28.87 20.70 -37.61
C THR A 372 -28.09 19.48 -37.15
N THR A 373 -26.78 19.63 -37.03
CA THR A 373 -25.88 18.62 -36.47
C THR A 373 -25.01 19.28 -35.40
N VAL A 374 -25.10 18.77 -34.17
CA VAL A 374 -24.23 19.14 -33.06
C VAL A 374 -23.24 18.00 -32.84
N GLU A 375 -21.95 18.29 -32.99
CA GLU A 375 -20.85 17.33 -32.87
C GLU A 375 -19.93 17.76 -31.72
N LEU A 376 -19.85 16.94 -30.68
CA LEU A 376 -18.92 17.10 -29.56
C LEU A 376 -17.86 16.00 -29.64
N GLU A 377 -16.59 16.40 -29.67
CA GLU A 377 -15.45 15.49 -29.62
C GLU A 377 -14.61 15.75 -28.38
N VAL A 378 -14.30 14.70 -27.62
CA VAL A 378 -13.50 14.77 -26.38
C VAL A 378 -12.39 13.71 -26.41
N PRO A 379 -11.23 13.95 -25.79
CA PRO A 379 -10.24 12.91 -25.56
C PRO A 379 -10.84 11.79 -24.72
N ALA A 380 -10.50 10.55 -25.06
CA ALA A 380 -11.02 9.38 -24.39
C ALA A 380 -10.22 8.98 -23.15
#